data_AF-A0A9Q7AN44-F1
#
_entry.id   AF-A0A9Q7AN44-F1
#
_cell.length_a   1.000
_cell.length_b   1.000
_cell.length_c   1.000
_cell.angle_alpha   90.00
_cell.angle_beta   90.00
_cell.angle_gamma   90.00
#
_symmetry.space_group_name_H-M   'P 1'
#
loop_
_entity.id
_entity.type
_entity.pdbx_description
1 polymer ?
#
loop_
_entity_poly.entity_id
_entity_poly.type
_entity_poly.pdbx_seq_one_letter_code
_entity_poly.pdbx_strand_id
1 'polypeptide(L)'
;MTVAIFCSVDSLCFEFPDNWIVAKFDEWVFYRRHFSKMGDHIAAVDIVAMDPERTLYLIEAKDYRRHKREDPKPIQDILVSKMTGTLSALLPASLNATNSEERDKAKEFVLPKKIRVVFHLEQPEKRSRLFPWSYDKANLVDILKKRVKPIDAHPWVRDGADMASRHDLWSVRDA
;
A
#
# COMPACT_ATOMS: atom_id res chain seq x y z
N MET A 1 21.58 6.30 17.04
CA MET A 1 21.46 6.16 15.58
C MET A 1 20.10 5.54 15.33
N THR A 2 19.13 6.34 14.89
CA THR A 2 17.81 5.85 14.49
C THR A 2 17.96 5.14 13.15
N VAL A 3 17.49 3.90 13.04
CA VAL A 3 17.68 3.05 11.85
C VAL A 3 16.37 2.99 11.11
N ALA A 4 16.26 3.73 10.00
CA ALA A 4 15.06 3.73 9.17
C ALA A 4 14.65 2.32 8.71
N ILE A 5 13.35 2.12 8.49
CA ILE A 5 12.80 0.85 8.03
C ILE A 5 12.64 0.90 6.51
N PHE A 6 13.21 -0.07 5.81
CA PHE A 6 13.19 -0.12 4.34
C PHE A 6 12.25 -1.20 3.82
N CYS A 7 11.48 -0.89 2.79
CA CYS A 7 10.65 -1.85 2.06
C CYS A 7 10.78 -1.63 0.55
N SER A 8 11.15 -2.68 -0.18
CA SER A 8 11.23 -2.62 -1.64
C SER A 8 9.99 -3.22 -2.29
N VAL A 9 9.37 -2.46 -3.20
CA VAL A 9 8.21 -2.85 -3.98
C VAL A 9 8.46 -2.46 -5.44
N ASP A 10 8.32 -3.42 -6.36
CA ASP A 10 8.70 -3.22 -7.76
C ASP A 10 10.16 -2.72 -7.85
N SER A 11 10.36 -1.53 -8.41
CA SER A 11 11.66 -0.84 -8.54
C SER A 11 11.80 0.34 -7.58
N LEU A 12 10.97 0.39 -6.54
CA LEU A 12 10.91 1.46 -5.54
C LEU A 12 11.36 0.96 -4.18
N CYS A 13 12.11 1.80 -3.48
CA CYS A 13 12.52 1.61 -2.10
C CYS A 13 11.85 2.68 -1.23
N PHE A 14 11.00 2.22 -0.32
CA PHE A 14 10.33 3.04 0.68
C PHE A 14 11.17 3.08 1.95
N GLU A 15 11.44 4.28 2.47
CA GLU A 15 12.19 4.51 3.70
C GLU A 15 11.27 5.17 4.73
N PHE A 16 10.87 4.39 5.74
CA PHE A 16 9.99 4.82 6.81
C PHE A 16 10.79 5.22 8.05
N PRO A 17 10.29 6.19 8.86
CA PRO A 17 10.85 6.48 10.16
C PRO A 17 10.86 5.23 11.07
N ASP A 18 11.85 5.12 11.95
CA ASP A 18 12.09 3.92 12.75
C ASP A 18 11.12 3.73 13.92
N ASN A 19 10.37 4.77 14.25
CA ASN A 19 9.26 4.73 15.20
C ASN A 19 7.93 4.27 14.57
N TRP A 20 7.92 3.90 13.29
CA TRP A 20 6.75 3.31 12.64
C TRP A 20 6.75 1.78 12.75
N ILE A 21 5.56 1.18 12.65
CA ILE A 21 5.43 -0.27 12.50
C ILE A 21 5.15 -0.53 11.03
N VAL A 22 6.03 -1.28 10.35
CA VAL A 22 5.95 -1.49 8.90
C VAL A 22 6.06 -2.98 8.55
N ALA A 23 5.32 -3.39 7.53
CA ALA A 23 5.34 -4.73 6.98
C ALA A 23 5.10 -4.73 5.47
N LYS A 24 5.90 -5.50 4.74
CA LYS A 24 5.57 -5.91 3.37
C LYS A 24 4.54 -7.04 3.43
N PHE A 25 3.26 -6.65 3.39
CA PHE A 25 2.16 -7.50 3.82
C PHE A 25 1.84 -8.60 2.81
N ASP A 26 1.97 -8.30 1.52
CA ASP A 26 1.78 -9.30 0.46
C ASP A 26 2.79 -10.46 0.55
N GLU A 27 3.88 -10.30 1.32
CA GLU A 27 4.90 -11.30 1.62
C GLU A 27 4.67 -12.11 2.90
N TRP A 28 3.71 -11.74 3.75
CA TRP A 28 3.46 -12.46 4.99
C TRP A 28 3.11 -13.93 4.74
N VAL A 29 3.73 -14.80 5.54
CA VAL A 29 3.50 -16.25 5.48
C VAL A 29 2.04 -16.55 5.79
N PHE A 30 1.46 -15.90 6.80
CA PHE A 30 0.04 -16.07 7.13
C PHE A 30 -0.86 -15.73 5.93
N TYR A 31 -0.62 -14.59 5.28
CA TYR A 31 -1.38 -14.18 4.10
C TYR A 31 -1.21 -15.19 2.96
N ARG A 32 0.03 -15.44 2.51
CA ARG A 32 0.32 -16.26 1.31
C ARG A 32 -0.06 -17.72 1.47
N ARG A 33 0.14 -18.30 2.66
CA ARG A 33 -0.01 -19.75 2.87
C ARG A 33 -1.36 -20.16 3.41
N HIS A 34 -2.09 -19.24 4.05
CA HIS A 34 -3.34 -19.55 4.74
C HIS A 34 -4.48 -18.65 4.26
N PHE A 35 -4.43 -17.35 4.54
CA PHE A 35 -5.59 -16.48 4.33
C PHE A 35 -5.98 -16.36 2.86
N SER A 36 -5.01 -16.19 1.96
CA SER A 36 -5.26 -16.04 0.52
C SER A 36 -5.86 -17.28 -0.14
N LYS A 37 -5.77 -18.46 0.51
CA LYS A 37 -6.30 -19.73 0.01
C LYS A 37 -7.73 -20.03 0.44
N MET A 38 -8.32 -19.18 1.29
CA MET A 38 -9.68 -19.38 1.80
C MET A 38 -10.74 -19.22 0.72
N GLY A 39 -10.47 -18.43 -0.32
CA GLY A 39 -11.38 -18.21 -1.43
C GLY A 39 -10.63 -17.72 -2.65
N ASP A 40 -11.34 -17.67 -3.77
CA ASP A 40 -10.75 -17.24 -5.03
C ASP A 40 -10.39 -15.75 -4.98
N HIS A 41 -9.20 -15.41 -5.49
CA HIS A 41 -8.76 -14.04 -5.75
C HIS A 41 -8.64 -13.10 -4.54
N ILE A 42 -8.33 -13.61 -3.34
CA ILE A 42 -8.01 -12.75 -2.19
C ILE A 42 -6.63 -12.09 -2.40
N ALA A 43 -6.66 -10.82 -2.78
CA ALA A 43 -5.47 -10.01 -2.98
C ALA A 43 -5.12 -9.18 -1.74
N ALA A 44 -3.87 -8.74 -1.63
CA ALA A 44 -3.41 -7.82 -0.59
C ALA A 44 -2.57 -6.68 -1.16
N VAL A 45 -2.46 -5.61 -0.39
CA VAL A 45 -1.57 -4.48 -0.69
C VAL A 45 -0.12 -4.87 -0.44
N ASP A 46 0.79 -4.18 -1.12
CA ASP A 46 2.22 -4.44 -0.98
C ASP A 46 2.72 -4.14 0.45
N ILE A 47 2.40 -2.95 1.00
CA ILE A 47 2.88 -2.52 2.32
C ILE A 47 1.72 -2.11 3.24
N VAL A 48 1.83 -2.48 4.50
CA VAL A 48 1.03 -1.94 5.61
C VAL A 48 1.96 -1.24 6.59
N ALA A 49 1.64 -0.01 6.95
CA ALA A 49 2.42 0.80 7.86
C ALA A 49 1.55 1.53 8.89
N MET A 50 2.04 1.71 10.11
CA MET A 50 1.36 2.44 11.18
C MET A 50 2.29 3.53 11.73
N ASP A 51 1.80 4.77 11.74
CA ASP A 51 2.51 5.89 12.35
C ASP A 51 2.31 5.94 13.89
N PRO A 52 3.08 6.78 14.62
CA PRO A 52 2.90 6.95 16.07
C PRO A 52 1.51 7.45 16.49
N GLU A 53 0.80 8.16 15.62
CA GLU A 53 -0.56 8.65 15.86
C GLU A 53 -1.64 7.58 15.62
N ARG A 54 -1.23 6.37 15.23
CA ARG A 54 -2.06 5.22 14.88
C ARG A 54 -2.93 5.43 13.63
N THR A 55 -2.40 6.11 12.63
CA THR A 55 -2.89 6.06 11.25
C THR A 55 -2.32 4.82 10.56
N LEU A 56 -3.20 3.90 10.14
CA LEU A 56 -2.86 2.75 9.33
C LEU A 56 -2.86 3.12 7.85
N TYR A 57 -1.70 3.05 7.23
CA TYR A 57 -1.50 3.26 5.80
C TYR A 57 -1.55 1.90 5.09
N LEU A 58 -2.50 1.76 4.16
CA LEU A 58 -2.59 0.64 3.23
C LEU A 58 -2.00 1.11 1.90
N ILE A 59 -0.80 0.63 1.55
CA ILE A 59 0.01 1.17 0.47
C ILE A 59 0.14 0.12 -0.64
N GLU A 60 -0.41 0.44 -1.80
CA GLU A 60 -0.15 -0.26 -3.06
C GLU A 60 0.76 0.61 -3.93
N ALA A 61 1.85 0.06 -4.45
CA ALA A 61 2.80 0.79 -5.28
C ALA A 61 2.88 0.22 -6.70
N LYS A 62 3.01 1.11 -7.70
CA LYS A 62 3.22 0.75 -9.10
C LYS A 62 4.21 1.71 -9.74
N ASP A 63 5.24 1.18 -10.40
CA ASP A 63 6.16 1.98 -11.21
C ASP A 63 5.91 1.81 -12.72
N TYR A 64 5.06 2.69 -13.27
CA TYR A 64 4.78 2.71 -14.70
C TYR A 64 5.80 3.48 -15.54
N ARG A 65 6.91 3.94 -14.94
CA ARG A 65 8.07 4.44 -15.70
C ARG A 65 8.83 3.28 -16.34
N ARG A 66 8.82 2.10 -15.70
CA ARG A 66 9.57 0.90 -16.14
C ARG A 66 8.69 -0.14 -16.83
N HIS A 67 7.42 -0.24 -16.44
CA HIS A 67 6.51 -1.25 -16.98
C HIS A 67 5.20 -0.63 -17.46
N LYS A 68 4.74 -1.01 -18.66
CA LYS A 68 3.42 -0.58 -19.13
C LYS A 68 2.35 -1.38 -18.39
N ARG A 69 1.23 -0.74 -18.05
CA ARG A 69 0.08 -1.48 -17.50
C ARG A 69 -0.51 -2.41 -18.57
N GLU A 70 -0.57 -3.69 -18.24
CA GLU A 70 -1.17 -4.73 -19.08
C GLU A 70 -2.51 -5.25 -18.54
N ASP A 71 -2.78 -5.08 -17.24
CA ASP A 71 -4.01 -5.59 -16.61
C ASP A 71 -5.25 -4.83 -17.13
N PRO A 72 -6.21 -5.52 -17.78
CA PRO A 72 -7.42 -4.90 -18.30
C PRO A 72 -8.39 -4.50 -17.19
N LYS A 73 -8.31 -5.08 -15.99
CA LYS A 73 -9.24 -4.79 -14.88
C LYS A 73 -9.06 -3.36 -14.38
N PRO A 74 -10.14 -2.59 -14.18
CA PRO A 74 -10.03 -1.22 -13.68
C PRO A 74 -9.23 -1.15 -12.37
N ILE A 75 -8.27 -0.21 -12.28
CA ILE A 75 -7.34 -0.13 -11.16
C ILE A 75 -8.05 0.08 -9.82
N GLN A 76 -9.16 0.81 -9.81
CA GLN A 76 -9.96 1.00 -8.61
C GLN A 76 -10.55 -0.30 -8.06
N ASP A 77 -10.85 -1.28 -8.92
CA ASP A 77 -11.40 -2.57 -8.50
C ASP A 77 -10.29 -3.47 -7.95
N ILE A 78 -9.10 -3.42 -8.57
CA ILE A 78 -7.89 -4.06 -8.05
C ILE A 78 -7.57 -3.50 -6.65
N LEU A 79 -7.56 -2.17 -6.50
CA LEU A 79 -7.28 -1.51 -5.23
C LEU A 79 -8.32 -1.86 -4.17
N VAL A 80 -9.62 -1.74 -4.46
CA VAL A 80 -10.69 -2.10 -3.50
C VAL A 80 -10.54 -3.56 -3.04
N SER A 81 -10.27 -4.49 -3.97
CA SER A 81 -10.04 -5.90 -3.64
C SER A 81 -8.84 -6.07 -2.70
N LYS A 82 -7.70 -5.45 -3.02
CA LYS A 82 -6.49 -5.50 -2.20
C LYS A 82 -6.67 -4.89 -0.81
N MET A 83 -7.33 -3.73 -0.71
CA MET A 83 -7.58 -3.06 0.58
C MET A 83 -8.48 -3.92 1.46
N THR A 84 -9.58 -4.45 0.90
CA THR A 84 -10.55 -5.26 1.64
C THR A 84 -9.94 -6.59 2.06
N GLY A 85 -9.18 -7.24 1.17
CA GLY A 85 -8.48 -8.49 1.47
C GLY A 85 -7.44 -8.32 2.57
N THR A 86 -6.69 -7.22 2.54
CA THR A 86 -5.71 -6.88 3.60
C THR A 86 -6.40 -6.67 4.94
N LEU A 87 -7.43 -5.82 5.01
CA LEU A 87 -8.16 -5.56 6.26
C LEU A 87 -8.80 -6.84 6.82
N SER A 88 -9.36 -7.67 5.95
CA SER A 88 -9.96 -8.95 6.35
C SER A 88 -8.91 -9.95 6.85
N ALA A 89 -7.68 -9.89 6.36
CA ALA A 89 -6.58 -10.76 6.76
C ALA A 89 -5.94 -10.37 8.10
N LEU A 90 -5.93 -9.08 8.44
CA LEU A 90 -5.25 -8.56 9.63
C LEU A 90 -5.81 -9.13 10.94
N LEU A 91 -7.14 -9.18 11.10
CA LEU A 91 -7.74 -9.70 12.32
C LEU A 91 -7.42 -11.19 12.54
N PRO A 92 -7.65 -12.10 11.58
CA PRO A 92 -7.24 -13.49 11.71
C PRO A 92 -5.73 -13.66 11.91
N ALA A 93 -4.88 -12.84 11.28
CA ALA A 93 -3.43 -12.88 11.48
C ALA A 93 -3.05 -12.58 12.94
N SER A 94 -3.70 -11.58 13.55
CA SER A 94 -3.44 -11.19 14.94
C SER A 94 -3.73 -12.30 15.96
N LEU A 95 -4.58 -13.26 15.60
CA LEU A 95 -4.99 -14.38 16.44
C LEU A 95 -4.25 -15.67 16.09
N ASN A 96 -4.06 -15.94 14.80
CA ASN A 96 -3.72 -17.27 14.29
C ASN A 96 -2.39 -17.33 13.53
N ALA A 97 -1.70 -16.22 13.30
CA ALA A 97 -0.40 -16.28 12.63
C ALA A 97 0.62 -17.06 13.48
N THR A 98 1.28 -18.02 12.85
CA THR A 98 2.31 -18.86 13.49
C THR A 98 3.63 -18.11 13.65
N ASN A 99 3.95 -17.23 12.71
CA ASN A 99 5.04 -16.27 12.84
C ASN A 99 4.66 -15.22 13.91
N SER A 100 5.42 -15.16 15.01
CA SER A 100 5.16 -14.25 16.12
C SER A 100 5.28 -12.78 15.72
N GLU A 101 6.22 -12.43 14.84
CA GLU A 101 6.39 -11.05 14.37
C GLU A 101 5.18 -10.60 13.55
N GLU A 102 4.71 -11.42 12.60
CA GLU A 102 3.49 -11.14 11.84
C GLU A 102 2.28 -10.99 12.77
N ARG A 103 2.15 -11.89 13.75
CA ARG A 103 1.06 -11.86 14.72
C ARG A 103 1.07 -10.59 15.56
N ASP A 104 2.23 -10.20 16.08
CA ASP A 104 2.35 -9.05 16.96
C ASP A 104 2.18 -7.74 16.19
N LYS A 105 2.71 -7.63 14.96
CA LYS A 105 2.40 -6.51 14.05
C LYS A 105 0.90 -6.44 13.72
N ALA A 106 0.27 -7.58 13.46
CA ALA A 106 -1.17 -7.64 13.16
C ALA A 106 -2.03 -7.15 14.34
N LYS A 107 -1.64 -7.47 15.59
CA LYS A 107 -2.32 -6.95 16.80
C LYS A 107 -2.28 -5.42 16.87
N GLU A 108 -1.19 -4.81 16.43
CA GLU A 108 -1.09 -3.35 16.35
C GLU A 108 -1.95 -2.79 15.19
N PHE A 109 -1.89 -3.44 14.03
CA PHE A 109 -2.61 -3.01 12.83
C PHE A 109 -4.14 -3.16 12.90
N VAL A 110 -4.68 -3.97 13.82
CA VAL A 110 -6.15 -4.12 14.00
C VAL A 110 -6.77 -3.06 14.92
N LEU A 111 -5.96 -2.17 15.51
CA LEU A 111 -6.42 -1.10 16.41
C LEU A 111 -6.06 0.31 15.91
N PRO A 112 -6.27 0.66 14.61
CA PRO A 112 -5.99 2.01 14.14
C PRO A 112 -6.98 3.03 14.69
N LYS A 113 -6.53 4.27 14.88
CA LYS A 113 -7.43 5.42 15.06
C LYS A 113 -7.96 5.94 13.72
N LYS A 114 -7.21 5.68 12.63
CA LYS A 114 -7.52 6.14 11.29
C LYS A 114 -6.95 5.20 10.25
N ILE A 115 -7.61 5.06 9.11
CA ILE A 115 -7.08 4.36 7.94
C ILE A 115 -6.81 5.38 6.84
N ARG A 116 -5.70 5.21 6.11
CA ARG A 116 -5.34 5.95 4.90
C ARG A 116 -5.07 4.95 3.79
N VAL A 117 -5.84 5.04 2.71
CA VAL A 117 -5.55 4.30 1.48
C VAL A 117 -4.55 5.11 0.66
N VAL A 118 -3.46 4.48 0.25
CA VAL A 118 -2.41 5.10 -0.56
C VAL A 118 -2.17 4.25 -1.79
N PHE A 119 -2.30 4.88 -2.95
CA PHE A 119 -1.81 4.36 -4.21
C PHE A 119 -0.57 5.16 -4.62
N HIS A 120 0.60 4.58 -4.42
CA HIS A 120 1.86 5.15 -4.87
C HIS A 120 2.05 4.83 -6.35
N LEU A 121 2.06 5.85 -7.20
CA LEU A 121 2.01 5.72 -8.63
C LEU A 121 3.10 6.58 -9.27
N GLU A 122 4.19 5.93 -9.67
CA GLU A 122 5.21 6.58 -10.50
C GLU A 122 4.79 6.51 -11.97
N GLN A 123 4.85 7.65 -12.65
CA GLN A 123 4.60 7.77 -14.08
C GLN A 123 5.67 8.65 -14.74
N PRO A 124 5.98 8.46 -16.03
CA PRO A 124 6.92 9.31 -16.75
C PRO A 124 6.54 10.79 -16.63
N GLU A 125 7.47 11.68 -16.29
CA GLU A 125 7.21 13.12 -16.20
C GLU A 125 6.74 13.71 -17.54
N LYS A 126 7.37 13.28 -18.64
CA LYS A 126 7.01 13.68 -20.00
C LYS A 126 6.15 12.62 -20.65
N ARG A 127 4.89 12.99 -20.90
CA ARG A 127 4.00 12.19 -21.73
C ARG A 127 4.61 12.04 -23.13
N SER A 128 4.96 10.82 -23.51
CA SER A 128 5.41 10.51 -24.87
C SER A 128 4.54 9.43 -25.48
N ARG A 129 4.62 9.24 -26.80
CA ARG A 129 3.91 8.14 -27.48
C ARG A 129 4.41 6.77 -27.04
N LEU A 130 5.68 6.65 -26.66
CA LEU A 130 6.29 5.42 -26.17
C LEU A 130 5.95 5.16 -24.70
N PHE A 131 5.81 6.22 -23.91
CA PHE A 131 5.46 6.18 -22.48
C PHE A 131 4.33 7.17 -22.17
N PRO A 132 3.07 6.82 -22.48
CA PRO A 132 1.92 7.64 -22.11
C PRO A 132 1.65 7.53 -20.61
N TRP A 133 1.01 8.55 -20.03
CA TRP A 133 0.41 8.40 -18.71
C TRP A 133 -0.66 7.32 -18.76
N SER A 134 -0.58 6.40 -17.80
CA SER A 134 -1.63 5.41 -17.57
C SER A 134 -2.85 6.06 -16.90
N TYR A 135 -2.64 7.13 -16.11
CA TYR A 135 -3.69 7.82 -15.36
C TYR A 135 -3.46 9.31 -15.20
N ASP A 136 -4.56 10.06 -15.25
CA ASP A 136 -4.65 11.38 -14.63
C ASP A 136 -4.83 11.21 -13.11
N LYS A 137 -3.90 11.76 -12.31
CA LYS A 137 -3.91 11.59 -10.85
C LYS A 137 -5.18 12.17 -10.21
N ALA A 138 -5.64 13.34 -10.64
CA ALA A 138 -6.78 14.01 -10.03
C ALA A 138 -8.07 13.22 -10.27
N ASN A 139 -8.27 12.75 -11.51
CA ASN A 139 -9.37 11.86 -11.86
C ASN A 139 -9.31 10.56 -11.05
N LEU A 140 -8.13 9.95 -10.91
CA LEU A 140 -7.98 8.72 -10.12
C LEU A 140 -8.30 8.94 -8.64
N VAL A 141 -7.88 10.07 -8.05
CA VAL A 141 -8.27 10.44 -6.68
C VAL A 141 -9.79 10.52 -6.54
N ASP A 142 -10.49 11.16 -7.48
CA ASP A 142 -11.94 11.30 -7.41
C ASP A 142 -12.68 9.97 -7.62
N ILE A 143 -12.14 9.08 -8.45
CA ILE A 143 -12.62 7.69 -8.56
C ILE A 143 -12.43 6.97 -7.23
N LEU A 144 -11.22 7.00 -6.64
CA LEU A 144 -10.93 6.32 -5.39
C LEU A 144 -11.77 6.86 -4.23
N LYS A 145 -11.94 8.18 -4.11
CA LYS A 145 -12.82 8.80 -3.10
C LYS A 145 -14.24 8.23 -3.13
N LYS A 146 -14.76 7.87 -4.31
CA LYS A 146 -16.08 7.24 -4.45
C LYS A 146 -16.05 5.75 -4.09
N ARG A 147 -14.99 5.04 -4.47
CA ARG A 147 -14.89 3.58 -4.36
C ARG A 147 -14.46 3.08 -2.98
N VAL A 148 -13.52 3.78 -2.34
CA VAL A 148 -12.99 3.39 -1.02
C VAL A 148 -13.51 4.25 0.13
N LYS A 149 -14.51 5.13 -0.11
CA LYS A 149 -15.09 6.03 0.91
C LYS A 149 -15.38 5.35 2.26
N PRO A 150 -15.94 4.12 2.31
CA PRO A 150 -16.21 3.46 3.59
C PRO A 150 -14.96 3.09 4.40
N ILE A 151 -13.81 2.93 3.73
CA ILE A 151 -12.51 2.64 4.35
C ILE A 151 -11.77 3.95 4.64
N ASP A 152 -11.69 4.83 3.65
CA ASP A 152 -11.03 6.12 3.73
C ASP A 152 -11.73 7.12 2.79
N ALA A 153 -12.26 8.20 3.37
CA ALA A 153 -12.91 9.27 2.61
C ALA A 153 -11.92 10.16 1.84
N HIS A 154 -10.62 10.06 2.13
CA HIS A 154 -9.59 10.94 1.59
C HIS A 154 -8.38 10.14 1.06
N PRO A 155 -8.56 9.15 0.16
CA PRO A 155 -7.44 8.36 -0.35
C PRO A 155 -6.39 9.23 -1.04
N TRP A 156 -5.16 8.74 -1.03
CA TRP A 156 -4.01 9.40 -1.65
C TRP A 156 -3.59 8.67 -2.92
N VAL A 157 -3.40 9.43 -4.00
CA VAL A 157 -2.65 9.00 -5.18
C VAL A 157 -1.42 9.90 -5.24
N ARG A 158 -0.23 9.33 -5.06
CA ARG A 158 1.01 10.07 -4.81
C ARG A 158 2.17 9.48 -5.59
N ASP A 159 3.18 10.27 -5.90
CA ASP A 159 4.49 9.81 -6.37
C ASP A 159 5.62 10.29 -5.43
N GLY A 160 6.87 9.99 -5.77
CA GLY A 160 8.04 10.39 -5.01
C GLY A 160 8.16 11.92 -4.86
N ALA A 161 7.76 12.70 -5.86
CA ALA A 161 7.80 14.16 -5.81
C ALA A 161 6.78 14.71 -4.80
N ASP A 162 5.56 14.14 -4.78
CA ASP A 162 4.57 14.47 -3.77
C ASP A 162 5.09 14.15 -2.34
N MET A 163 5.73 12.99 -2.18
CA MET A 163 6.23 12.51 -0.88
C MET A 163 7.44 13.31 -0.38
N ALA A 164 8.31 13.80 -1.26
CA ALA A 164 9.49 14.60 -0.89
C ALA A 164 9.13 15.90 -0.14
N SER A 165 7.90 16.41 -0.31
CA SER A 165 7.39 17.60 0.40
C SER A 165 6.91 17.31 1.83
N ARG A 166 6.95 16.05 2.29
CA ARG A 166 6.36 15.58 3.55
C ARG A 166 7.39 14.90 4.44
N HIS A 167 8.20 15.70 5.11
CA HIS A 167 9.25 15.22 6.01
C HIS A 167 8.72 14.45 7.24
N ASP A 168 7.42 14.56 7.55
CA ASP A 168 6.72 13.83 8.60
C ASP A 168 6.34 12.39 8.20
N LEU A 169 6.50 12.02 6.92
CA LEU A 169 6.14 10.73 6.36
C LEU A 169 7.39 9.95 5.90
N TRP A 170 7.16 8.82 5.22
CA TRP A 170 8.22 8.07 4.55
C TRP A 170 8.67 8.77 3.27
N SER A 171 9.89 8.46 2.84
CA SER A 171 10.41 8.85 1.52
C SER A 171 10.43 7.66 0.57
N VAL A 172 10.47 7.95 -0.74
CA VAL A 172 10.52 6.92 -1.80
C VAL A 172 11.62 7.29 -2.77
N ARG A 173 12.47 6.31 -3.11
CA ARG A 173 13.52 6.42 -4.12
C ARG A 173 13.54 5.18 -5.00
N ASP A 174 14.29 5.22 -6.09
CA ASP A 174 14.54 4.03 -6.89
C ASP A 174 15.39 3.02 -6.08
N ALA A 175 15.01 1.74 -6.16
CA ALA A 175 15.70 0.62 -5.51
C ALA A 175 16.96 0.18 -6.27
#